data_AF-A0A7R9ZNA6-F1
#
_entry.id   AF-A0A7R9ZNA6-F1
#
_cell.length_a   1.000
_cell.length_b   1.000
_cell.length_c   1.000
_cell.angle_alpha   90.00
_cell.angle_beta   90.00
_cell.angle_gamma   90.00
#
_symmetry.space_group_name_H-M   'P 1'
#
loop_
_entity.id
_entity.type
_entity.pdbx_description
1 polymer ?
#
loop_
_entity_poly.entity_id
_entity_poly.type
_entity_poly.pdbx_seq_one_letter_code
_entity_poly.pdbx_strand_id
1 'polypeptide(L)'
;FELEAKKSIEDLTDAELKGKKVLVRCDVNVPLDGKKITDDTRIRSSIPTIEYLKGKGAIVSVCSHLGRPKDGPEDKFSLAPCAERMSELLGQDVTLAPDCIGEE
;
A
#
# COMPACT_ATOMS: atom_id res chain seq x y z
N PHE A 1 10.51 -1.71 -28.37
CA PHE A 1 9.66 -2.43 -27.40
C PHE A 1 8.28 -1.83 -27.50
N GLU A 2 7.30 -2.61 -27.95
CA GLU A 2 5.91 -2.20 -27.99
C GLU A 2 5.27 -2.73 -26.71
N LEU A 3 4.74 -1.83 -25.87
CA LEU A 3 4.00 -2.22 -24.68
C LEU A 3 2.59 -2.58 -25.12
N GLU A 4 2.24 -3.86 -25.04
CA GLU A 4 0.86 -4.30 -25.22
C GLU A 4 -0.03 -3.70 -24.12
N ALA A 5 -1.24 -3.29 -24.49
CA ALA A 5 -2.25 -2.86 -23.53
C ALA A 5 -2.50 -3.96 -22.48
N LYS A 6 -2.38 -3.59 -21.20
CA LYS A 6 -2.68 -4.46 -20.07
C LYS A 6 -3.95 -3.96 -19.38
N LYS A 7 -4.73 -4.89 -18.82
CA LYS A 7 -5.91 -4.56 -18.02
C LYS A 7 -5.48 -3.67 -16.85
N SER A 8 -6.26 -2.62 -16.61
CA SER A 8 -6.06 -1.62 -15.57
C SER A 8 -7.19 -1.69 -14.52
N ILE A 9 -7.07 -0.88 -13.46
CA ILE A 9 -8.12 -0.77 -12.44
C ILE A 9 -9.41 -0.15 -12.98
N GLU A 10 -9.33 0.66 -14.04
CA GLU A 10 -10.48 1.34 -14.64
C GLU A 10 -11.32 0.37 -15.50
N ASP A 11 -10.73 -0.74 -15.92
CA ASP A 11 -11.41 -1.81 -16.64
C ASP A 11 -12.21 -2.75 -15.72
N LEU A 12 -12.17 -2.53 -14.40
CA LEU A 12 -12.91 -3.32 -13.41
C LEU A 12 -14.25 -2.66 -13.09
N THR A 13 -15.32 -3.44 -13.18
CA THR A 13 -16.66 -2.96 -12.85
C THR A 13 -16.90 -2.90 -11.34
N ASP A 14 -17.87 -2.09 -10.92
CA ASP A 14 -18.30 -2.00 -9.52
C ASP A 14 -18.72 -3.37 -8.96
N ALA A 15 -19.35 -4.21 -9.79
CA ALA A 15 -19.74 -5.57 -9.41
C ALA A 15 -18.54 -6.51 -9.20
N GLU A 16 -17.44 -6.31 -9.94
CA GLU A 16 -16.20 -7.05 -9.75
C GLU A 16 -15.45 -6.61 -8.49
N LEU A 17 -15.65 -5.39 -7.99
CA LEU A 17 -14.91 -4.81 -6.86
C LEU A 17 -15.67 -4.87 -5.53
N LYS A 18 -16.99 -4.68 -5.54
CA LYS A 18 -17.79 -4.56 -4.32
C LYS A 18 -17.70 -5.80 -3.44
N GLY A 19 -17.27 -5.62 -2.20
CA GLY A 19 -17.09 -6.68 -1.20
C GLY A 19 -15.89 -7.60 -1.45
N LYS A 20 -15.07 -7.35 -2.48
CA LYS A 20 -13.87 -8.15 -2.73
C LYS A 20 -12.73 -7.71 -1.84
N LYS A 21 -11.89 -8.68 -1.45
CA LYS A 21 -10.58 -8.43 -0.84
C LYS A 21 -9.57 -8.22 -1.96
N VAL A 22 -8.93 -7.05 -1.99
CA VAL A 22 -7.98 -6.65 -3.03
C VAL A 22 -6.63 -6.39 -2.39
N LEU A 23 -5.61 -7.13 -2.84
CA LEU A 23 -4.22 -6.88 -2.47
C LEU A 23 -3.60 -5.90 -3.47
N VAL A 24 -3.12 -4.76 -3.00
CA VAL A 24 -2.47 -3.74 -3.81
C VAL A 24 -0.99 -3.72 -3.47
N ARG A 25 -0.15 -3.99 -4.48
CA ARG A 25 1.30 -3.87 -4.36
C ARG A 25 1.73 -2.43 -4.66
N CYS A 26 1.93 -1.65 -3.61
CA CYS A 26 2.34 -0.24 -3.71
C CYS A 26 3.87 -0.11 -3.70
N ASP A 27 4.38 1.02 -4.19
CA ASP A 27 5.75 1.46 -3.90
C ASP A 27 5.68 2.52 -2.81
N VAL A 28 6.07 2.15 -1.59
CA VAL A 28 6.17 3.05 -0.44
C VAL A 28 7.60 3.11 0.08
N ASN A 29 8.59 2.79 -0.77
CA ASN A 29 10.00 2.81 -0.40
C ASN A 29 10.49 4.26 -0.32
N VAL A 30 10.18 4.90 0.80
CA VAL A 30 10.43 6.32 1.09
C VAL A 30 11.73 6.51 1.87
N PRO A 31 12.42 7.66 1.69
CA PRO A 31 13.55 8.00 2.54
C PRO A 31 13.11 8.26 3.98
N LEU A 32 13.87 7.70 4.92
CA LEU A 32 13.68 7.90 6.36
C LEU A 32 14.88 8.60 7.00
N ASP A 33 14.59 9.48 7.96
CA ASP A 33 15.55 9.95 8.98
C ASP A 33 15.12 9.35 10.34
N GLY A 34 15.80 8.29 10.75
CA GLY A 34 15.33 7.43 11.84
C GLY A 34 13.99 6.76 11.48
N LYS A 35 12.91 7.15 12.19
CA LYS A 35 11.53 6.71 11.89
C LYS A 35 10.72 7.75 11.12
N LYS A 36 11.29 8.94 10.88
CA LYS A 36 10.57 10.05 10.25
C LYS A 36 10.68 9.97 8.73
N ILE A 37 9.54 10.03 8.04
CA ILE A 37 9.51 10.15 6.58
C ILE A 37 9.94 11.56 6.18
N THR A 38 10.95 11.67 5.32
CA THR A 38 11.44 12.97 4.82
C THR A 38 10.83 13.38 3.49
N ASP A 39 10.36 12.41 2.70
CA ASP A 39 9.58 12.61 1.47
C ASP A 39 8.53 11.49 1.33
N ASP A 40 7.26 11.86 1.44
CA ASP A 40 6.10 10.97 1.37
C ASP A 40 5.45 10.93 -0.03
N THR A 41 6.12 11.46 -1.07
CA THR A 41 5.57 11.52 -2.44
C THR A 41 5.12 10.15 -2.95
N ARG A 42 5.89 9.08 -2.68
CA ARG A 42 5.51 7.72 -3.10
C ARG A 42 4.25 7.20 -2.40
N ILE A 43 4.07 7.55 -1.13
CA ILE A 43 2.86 7.21 -0.37
C ILE A 43 1.67 7.95 -0.98
N ARG A 44 1.78 9.27 -1.17
CA ARG A 44 0.73 10.09 -1.80
C ARG A 44 0.32 9.56 -3.17
N SER A 45 1.27 9.15 -4.00
CA SER A 45 0.99 8.58 -5.33
C SER A 45 0.18 7.28 -5.29
N SER A 46 0.18 6.56 -4.17
CA SER A 46 -0.61 5.34 -4.00
C SER A 46 -2.05 5.60 -3.53
N ILE A 47 -2.31 6.77 -2.94
CA ILE A 47 -3.61 7.12 -2.34
C ILE A 47 -4.77 7.07 -3.35
N PRO A 48 -4.67 7.63 -4.58
CA PRO A 48 -5.80 7.64 -5.51
C PRO A 48 -6.29 6.24 -5.87
N THR A 49 -5.40 5.26 -6.03
CA THR A 49 -5.78 3.87 -6.30
C THR A 49 -6.49 3.23 -5.11
N ILE A 50 -6.03 3.50 -3.89
CA ILE A 50 -6.65 2.98 -2.67
C ILE A 50 -8.04 3.60 -2.48
N GLU A 51 -8.18 4.91 -2.66
CA GLU A 51 -9.47 5.61 -2.58
C GLU A 51 -10.45 5.14 -3.65
N TYR A 52 -9.97 4.93 -4.88
CA TYR A 52 -10.79 4.38 -5.97
C TYR A 52 -11.38 3.02 -5.59
N LEU A 53 -10.54 2.07 -5.17
CA LEU A 53 -10.97 0.71 -4.80
C LEU A 53 -11.93 0.73 -3.61
N LYS A 54 -11.62 1.52 -2.56
CA LYS A 54 -12.49 1.70 -1.40
C LYS A 54 -13.84 2.32 -1.77
N GLY A 55 -13.84 3.34 -2.62
CA GLY A 55 -15.05 4.01 -3.11
C GLY A 55 -15.98 3.07 -3.88
N LYS A 56 -15.41 2.01 -4.49
CA LYS A 56 -16.14 0.92 -5.16
C LYS A 56 -16.56 -0.21 -4.20
N GLY A 57 -16.29 -0.08 -2.90
CA GLY A 57 -16.67 -1.02 -1.87
C GLY A 57 -15.74 -2.22 -1.75
N ALA A 58 -14.52 -2.16 -2.28
CA ALA A 58 -13.50 -3.17 -2.05
C ALA A 58 -12.89 -3.05 -0.64
N ILE A 59 -12.44 -4.18 -0.10
CA ILE A 59 -11.65 -4.29 1.13
C ILE A 59 -10.18 -4.35 0.70
N VAL A 60 -9.42 -3.30 1.00
CA VAL A 60 -8.06 -3.12 0.43
C VAL A 60 -7.00 -3.49 1.47
N SER A 61 -6.08 -4.37 1.08
CA SER A 61 -4.82 -4.65 1.78
C SER A 61 -3.66 -4.12 0.94
N VAL A 62 -2.68 -3.47 1.57
CA VAL A 62 -1.50 -2.93 0.88
C VAL A 62 -0.27 -3.75 1.24
N CYS A 63 0.55 -4.10 0.26
CA CYS A 63 1.87 -4.66 0.48
C CYS A 63 2.95 -3.84 -0.23
N SER A 64 4.13 -3.77 0.36
CA SER A 64 5.27 -3.09 -0.22
C SER A 64 6.58 -3.59 0.39
N HIS A 65 7.68 -2.93 0.04
CA HIS A 65 8.99 -3.11 0.66
C HIS A 65 9.51 -1.75 1.11
N LEU A 66 10.43 -1.76 2.07
CA LEU A 66 11.19 -0.58 2.46
C LEU A 66 12.66 -0.97 2.60
N GLY A 67 13.55 -0.20 1.98
CA GLY A 67 14.98 -0.49 2.00
C GLY A 67 15.31 -1.89 1.45
N ARG A 68 16.29 -2.55 2.07
CA ARG A 68 16.83 -3.86 1.66
C ARG A 68 17.19 -4.69 2.90
N PRO A 69 16.21 -5.26 3.61
CA PRO A 69 16.47 -6.16 4.71
C PRO A 69 17.29 -7.36 4.22
N LYS A 70 18.24 -7.85 5.03
CA LYS A 70 19.10 -8.98 4.66
C LYS A 70 18.90 -10.21 5.54
N ASP A 71 18.68 -10.00 6.83
CA ASP A 71 18.71 -11.04 7.85
C ASP A 71 17.38 -11.10 8.62
N GLY A 72 16.27 -11.18 7.88
CA GLY A 72 14.92 -11.20 8.46
C GLY A 72 14.36 -9.80 8.77
N PRO A 73 13.39 -9.68 9.69
CA PRO A 73 12.78 -8.41 10.06
C PRO A 73 13.81 -7.48 10.71
N GLU A 74 13.98 -6.28 10.14
CA GLU A 74 14.83 -5.23 10.70
C GLU A 74 13.97 -3.99 11.00
N ASP A 75 13.93 -3.54 12.26
CA ASP A 75 13.06 -2.43 12.70
C ASP A 75 13.21 -1.15 11.88
N LYS A 76 14.43 -0.85 11.43
CA LYS A 76 14.73 0.32 10.58
C LYS A 76 14.08 0.26 9.18
N PHE A 77 13.65 -0.93 8.76
CA PHE A 77 12.94 -1.17 7.51
C PHE A 77 11.47 -1.53 7.74
N SER A 78 10.95 -1.30 8.95
CA SER A 78 9.53 -1.47 9.23
C SER A 78 8.67 -0.49 8.43
N LEU A 79 7.52 -0.96 7.95
CA LEU A 79 6.52 -0.14 7.27
C LEU A 79 5.61 0.65 8.23
N ALA A 80 5.81 0.55 9.55
CA ALA A 80 4.97 1.24 10.54
C ALA A 80 4.84 2.76 10.28
N PRO A 81 5.92 3.52 9.98
CA PRO A 81 5.79 4.94 9.65
C PRO A 81 4.98 5.19 8.38
N CYS A 82 5.03 4.26 7.42
CA CYS A 82 4.27 4.37 6.17
C CYS A 82 2.77 4.13 6.43
N ALA A 83 2.43 3.16 7.30
CA ALA A 83 1.06 2.90 7.71
C ALA A 83 0.45 4.12 8.43
N GLU A 84 1.17 4.70 9.40
CA GLU A 84 0.76 5.93 10.09
C GLU A 84 0.52 7.08 9.10
N ARG A 85 1.45 7.30 8.17
CA ARG A 85 1.30 8.35 7.17
C ARG A 85 0.14 8.09 6.20
N MET A 86 -0.11 6.84 5.83
CA MET A 86 -1.28 6.46 5.04
C MET A 86 -2.59 6.72 5.80
N SER A 87 -2.63 6.46 7.12
CA SER A 87 -3.79 6.76 7.95
C SER A 87 -4.14 8.24 7.92
N GLU A 88 -3.13 9.10 8.08
CA GLU A 88 -3.30 10.56 8.02
C GLU A 88 -3.87 11.02 6.66
N LEU A 89 -3.33 10.48 5.56
CA LEU A 89 -3.74 10.86 4.21
C LEU A 89 -5.14 10.35 3.84
N LEU A 90 -5.51 9.17 4.32
CA LEU A 90 -6.82 8.55 4.03
C LEU A 90 -7.91 8.97 5.02
N GLY A 91 -7.56 9.63 6.12
CA GLY A 91 -8.50 10.01 7.19
C GLY A 91 -9.16 8.81 7.88
N GLN A 92 -8.49 7.66 7.92
CA GLN A 92 -8.97 6.42 8.53
C GLN A 92 -7.80 5.65 9.13
N ASP A 93 -8.07 4.72 10.04
CA ASP A 93 -7.02 3.86 10.57
C ASP A 93 -6.49 2.88 9.50
N VAL A 94 -5.17 2.80 9.39
CA VAL A 94 -4.42 1.81 8.59
C VAL A 94 -3.52 1.05 9.54
N THR A 95 -3.97 -0.13 9.93
CA THR A 95 -3.22 -1.03 10.82
C THR A 95 -2.12 -1.76 10.05
N LEU A 96 -0.90 -1.75 10.59
CA LEU A 96 0.18 -2.61 10.08
C LEU A 96 -0.06 -4.05 10.55
N ALA A 97 -0.20 -4.99 9.61
CA ALA A 97 -0.23 -6.41 9.92
C ALA A 97 1.13 -6.87 10.50
N PRO A 98 1.15 -7.81 11.46
CA PRO A 98 2.39 -8.28 12.09
C PRO A 98 3.33 -8.98 11.11
N ASP A 99 2.77 -9.57 10.05
CA ASP A 99 3.50 -10.20 8.94
C ASP A 99 2.68 -10.05 7.63
N CYS A 100 3.30 -10.37 6.50
CA CYS A 100 2.71 -10.37 5.16
C CYS A 100 2.15 -11.74 4.72
N ILE A 101 2.40 -12.79 5.51
CA ILE A 101 1.87 -14.14 5.36
C ILE A 101 1.54 -14.70 6.75
N GLY A 102 0.63 -15.69 6.83
CA GLY A 102 0.28 -16.34 8.10
C GLY A 102 -1.22 -16.52 8.27
N GLU A 103 -1.61 -17.16 9.38
CA GLU A 103 -3.02 -17.40 9.73
C GLU A 103 -3.62 -16.31 10.64
N GLU A 104 -2.79 -15.40 11.17
CA GLU A 104 -3.19 -14.31 12.08
C GLU A 104 -3.96 -13.16 11.41
#